data_AF-A0A7V9KPP4-F1
#
_entry.id   AF-A0A7V9KPP4-F1
#
_cell.length_a   1.000
_cell.length_b   1.000
_cell.length_c   1.000
_cell.angle_alpha   90.00
_cell.angle_beta   90.00
_cell.angle_gamma   90.00
#
_symmetry.space_group_name_H-M   'P 1'
#
loop_
_entity.id
_entity.type
_entity.pdbx_description
1 polymer ?
#
loop_
_entity_poly.entity_id
_entity_poly.type
_entity_poly.pdbx_seq_one_letter_code
_entity_poly.pdbx_strand_id
1 'polypeptide(L)'
;MTDWKSQGADKKLVAGICGILLGGFGVHKFILGYTNEGIIQIVITLVTCGVGSIVGLVEGIIYLTKSDEDFVRTYIQNKKGWF
;
A
#
# COMPACT_ATOMS: atom_id res chain seq x y z
N MET A 1 -0.57 20.03 -17.77
CA MET A 1 -1.13 18.71 -17.43
C MET A 1 -0.11 18.04 -16.53
N THR A 2 -0.45 17.81 -15.26
CA THR A 2 0.47 17.15 -14.31
C THR A 2 0.63 15.70 -14.71
N ASP A 3 1.87 15.28 -14.98
CA ASP A 3 2.16 13.89 -15.28
C ASP A 3 2.26 13.09 -13.98
N TRP A 4 1.12 12.52 -13.57
CA TRP A 4 1.04 11.70 -12.36
C TRP A 4 1.79 10.38 -12.50
N LYS A 5 2.00 9.94 -13.74
CA LYS A 5 2.78 8.75 -14.08
C LYS A 5 4.23 8.90 -13.62
N SER A 6 4.93 9.95 -14.07
CA SER A 6 6.28 10.27 -13.60
C SER A 6 6.37 10.50 -12.08
N GLN A 7 5.27 10.86 -11.41
CA GLN A 7 5.23 11.06 -9.96
C GLN A 7 4.94 9.77 -9.16
N GLY A 8 4.78 8.63 -9.83
CA GLY A 8 4.65 7.33 -9.17
C GLY A 8 3.27 6.70 -9.20
N ALA A 9 2.35 7.18 -10.04
CA ALA A 9 1.05 6.54 -10.24
C ALA A 9 1.16 5.08 -10.74
N ASP A 10 2.22 4.72 -11.47
CA ASP A 10 2.47 3.33 -11.91
C ASP A 10 2.55 2.34 -10.74
N LYS A 11 3.00 2.81 -9.57
CA LYS A 11 3.09 1.99 -8.35
C LYS A 11 1.71 1.65 -7.78
N LYS A 12 0.65 2.39 -8.14
CA LYS A 12 -0.72 2.19 -7.64
C LYS A 12 -1.22 0.79 -7.96
N LEU A 13 -1.11 0.38 -9.22
CA LEU A 13 -1.59 -0.92 -9.68
C LEU A 13 -0.84 -2.05 -8.97
N VAL A 14 0.49 -1.95 -8.92
CA VAL A 14 1.35 -2.96 -8.29
C VAL A 14 1.09 -3.03 -6.79
N ALA A 15 1.04 -1.89 -6.09
CA ALA A 15 0.74 -1.84 -4.67
C ALA A 15 -0.67 -2.35 -4.35
N GLY A 16 -1.66 -2.04 -5.20
CA GLY A 16 -3.03 -2.52 -5.04
C GLY A 16 -3.16 -4.04 -5.17
N ILE A 17 -2.59 -4.61 -6.23
CA ILE A 17 -2.60 -6.07 -6.47
C ILE A 17 -1.80 -6.80 -5.40
N CYS A 18 -0.61 -6.30 -5.05
CA CYS A 18 0.19 -6.86 -3.96
C CYS A 18 -0.50 -6.74 -2.60
N GLY A 19 -1.28 -5.68 -2.36
CA GLY A 19 -2.07 -5.54 -1.14
C GLY A 19 -3.16 -6.61 -1.02
N ILE A 20 -3.84 -6.94 -2.13
CA ILE A 20 -4.87 -7.98 -2.13
C ILE A 20 -4.27 -9.38 -1.97
N LEU A 21 -3.23 -9.71 -2.76
CA LEU A 21 -2.67 -11.07 -2.78
C LEU A 21 -1.68 -11.33 -1.65
N LEU A 22 -0.88 -10.32 -1.29
CA LEU A 22 0.25 -10.42 -0.36
C LEU A 22 0.13 -9.43 0.80
N GLY A 23 -1.09 -8.96 1.10
CA GLY A 23 -1.35 -7.95 2.13
C GLY A 23 -0.91 -8.36 3.53
N GLY A 24 -0.99 -9.65 3.86
CA GLY A 24 -0.48 -10.17 5.14
C GLY A 24 1.04 -10.03 5.30
N PHE A 25 1.78 -10.01 4.20
CA PHE A 25 3.24 -9.85 4.20
C PHE A 25 3.68 -8.38 4.09
N GLY A 26 2.75 -7.43 3.93
CA GLY A 26 3.08 -6.01 3.81
C GLY A 26 3.84 -5.62 2.54
N VAL A 27 3.85 -6.46 1.50
CA VAL A 27 4.62 -6.24 0.25
C VAL A 27 4.27 -4.92 -0.42
N HIS A 28 2.98 -4.53 -0.40
CA HIS A 28 2.51 -3.25 -0.93
C HIS A 28 3.14 -2.04 -0.24
N LYS A 29 3.48 -2.13 1.05
CA LYS A 29 4.18 -1.07 1.80
C LYS A 29 5.62 -0.91 1.32
N PHE A 30 6.33 -2.01 1.09
CA PHE A 30 7.71 -1.96 0.60
C PHE A 30 7.80 -1.36 -0.81
N ILE A 31 6.82 -1.62 -1.68
CA ILE A 31 6.75 -1.04 -3.05
C ILE A 31 6.66 0.50 -3.00
N LEU A 32 5.99 1.02 -1.97
CA LEU A 32 5.81 2.45 -1.74
C LEU A 32 6.98 3.08 -0.94
N GLY A 33 7.94 2.28 -0.50
CA GLY A 33 9.09 2.73 0.29
C GLY A 33 8.82 2.85 1.79
N TYR A 34 7.72 2.25 2.27
CA TYR A 34 7.33 2.19 3.69
C TYR A 34 7.91 0.95 4.37
N THR A 35 9.25 0.88 4.44
CA THR A 35 9.95 -0.29 5.00
C THR A 35 9.57 -0.55 6.46
N ASN A 36 9.43 0.51 7.26
CA ASN A 36 9.07 0.39 8.67
C ASN A 36 7.65 -0.15 8.86
N GLU A 37 6.69 0.40 8.10
CA GLU A 37 5.29 0.00 8.14
C GLU A 37 5.10 -1.42 7.61
N GLY A 38 5.85 -1.82 6.57
CA GLY A 38 5.88 -3.19 6.08
C GLY A 38 6.37 -4.18 7.13
N ILE A 39 7.41 -3.84 7.89
CA ILE A 39 7.89 -4.67 9.01
C ILE A 39 6.83 -4.75 10.10
N ILE A 40 6.22 -3.62 10.49
CA ILE A 40 5.13 -3.59 11.47
C ILE A 40 3.96 -4.48 11.01
N GLN A 41 3.60 -4.44 9.73
CA GLN A 41 2.54 -5.27 9.18
C GLN A 41 2.83 -6.76 9.29
N ILE A 42 4.07 -7.18 9.01
CA ILE A 42 4.50 -8.58 9.18
C ILE A 42 4.39 -8.99 10.65
N VAL A 43 4.87 -8.15 11.58
CA VAL A 43 4.79 -8.42 13.02
C VAL A 43 3.34 -8.55 13.47
N ILE A 44 2.45 -7.65 13.04
CA ILE A 44 1.01 -7.72 13.34
C ILE A 44 0.41 -9.01 12.77
N THR A 45 0.68 -9.33 11.52
CA THR A 45 0.17 -10.57 10.89
C THR A 45 0.66 -11.81 11.64
N LEU A 46 1.92 -11.85 12.08
CA LEU A 46 2.46 -12.97 12.86
C LEU A 46 1.83 -13.08 14.25
N VAL A 47 1.73 -11.97 14.99
CA VAL A 47 1.14 -11.95 16.35
C VAL A 47 -0.34 -12.28 16.33
N THR A 48 -1.05 -11.89 15.27
CA THR A 48 -2.50 -12.12 15.11
C THR A 48 -2.83 -13.40 14.34
N CYS A 49 -1.85 -14.31 14.13
CA CYS A 49 -2.02 -15.56 13.39
C CYS A 49 -2.69 -15.39 12.01
N GLY A 50 -2.34 -14.33 11.28
CA GLY A 50 -2.82 -14.08 9.92
C GLY A 50 -3.97 -13.07 9.81
N VAL A 51 -4.59 -12.65 10.92
CA VAL A 51 -5.71 -11.67 10.88
C VAL A 51 -5.27 -10.30 10.37
N GLY A 52 -4.00 -9.92 10.59
CA GLY A 52 -3.38 -8.71 10.03
C GLY A 52 -3.41 -8.62 8.49
N SER A 53 -3.66 -9.73 7.79
CA SER A 53 -3.82 -9.75 6.33
C SER A 53 -5.03 -8.96 5.83
N ILE A 54 -6.08 -8.82 6.66
CA ILE A 54 -7.28 -8.03 6.33
C ILE A 54 -6.90 -6.57 6.08
N VAL A 55 -5.95 -6.03 6.83
CA VAL A 55 -5.52 -4.64 6.66
C VAL A 55 -4.91 -4.44 5.28
N GLY A 56 -4.04 -5.34 4.84
CA GLY A 56 -3.46 -5.29 3.50
C GLY A 56 -4.49 -5.45 2.38
N LEU A 57 -5.50 -6.31 2.59
CA LEU A 57 -6.61 -6.46 1.64
C LEU A 57 -7.40 -5.16 1.49
N VAL A 58 -7.77 -4.52 2.61
CA VAL A 58 -8.51 -3.25 2.58
C VAL A 58 -7.67 -2.16 1.91
N GLU A 59 -6.39 -2.04 2.24
CA GLU A 59 -5.49 -1.09 1.60
C GLU A 59 -5.31 -1.36 0.10
N GLY A 60 -5.22 -2.62 -0.30
CA GLY A 60 -5.16 -3.00 -1.71
C GLY A 60 -6.38 -2.50 -2.50
N ILE A 61 -7.59 -2.65 -1.94
CA ILE A 61 -8.82 -2.11 -2.52
C ILE A 61 -8.80 -0.57 -2.55
N ILE A 62 -8.38 0.09 -1.47
CA ILE A 62 -8.27 1.55 -1.42
C ILE A 62 -7.33 2.08 -2.51
N TYR A 63 -6.18 1.43 -2.73
CA TYR A 63 -5.23 1.86 -3.76
C TYR A 63 -5.81 1.71 -5.17
N LEU A 64 -6.51 0.60 -5.45
CA LEU A 64 -7.13 0.37 -6.76
C LEU A 64 -8.33 1.28 -7.03
N THR A 65 -9.06 1.68 -5.99
CA THR A 65 -10.25 2.53 -6.11
C THR A 65 -9.95 4.04 -6.07
N LYS A 66 -8.73 4.44 -5.69
CA LYS A 66 -8.29 5.84 -5.73
C LYS A 66 -7.91 6.31 -7.13
N SER A 67 -8.17 7.59 -7.39
CA SER A 67 -7.62 8.32 -8.52
C SER A 67 -6.09 8.40 -8.43
N ASP A 68 -5.41 8.45 -9.57
CA ASP A 68 -3.93 8.51 -9.61
C ASP A 68 -3.38 9.74 -8.87
N GLU A 69 -4.06 10.88 -9.00
CA GLU A 69 -3.72 12.11 -8.28
C GLU A 69 -3.81 11.93 -6.76
N ASP A 70 -4.89 11.36 -6.25
CA ASP A 70 -5.11 11.17 -4.82
C ASP A 70 -4.15 10.14 -4.25
N PHE A 71 -3.83 9.11 -5.03
CA PHE A 71 -2.85 8.11 -4.66
C PHE A 71 -1.47 8.73 -4.52
N VAL A 72 -1.00 9.46 -5.54
CA VAL A 72 0.31 10.12 -5.52
C VAL A 72 0.39 11.12 -4.37
N ARG A 73 -0.63 11.97 -4.21
CA ARG A 73 -0.65 12.96 -3.12
C ARG A 73 -0.64 12.30 -1.75
N THR A 74 -1.43 11.24 -1.55
CA THR A 74 -1.57 10.63 -0.22
C THR A 74 -0.38 9.71 0.13
N TYR A 75 0.00 8.82 -0.78
CA TYR A 75 0.92 7.72 -0.50
C TYR A 75 2.30 7.88 -1.13
N ILE A 76 2.51 8.85 -2.02
CA ILE A 76 3.86 9.15 -2.51
C ILE A 76 4.39 10.43 -1.85
N GLN A 77 3.59 11.51 -1.87
CA GLN A 77 4.01 12.81 -1.34
C GLN A 77 3.84 12.92 0.17
N ASN A 78 2.64 12.66 0.70
CA ASN A 78 2.34 12.79 2.13
C ASN A 78 2.79 11.58 2.96
N LYS A 79 3.32 10.55 2.31
CA LYS A 79 3.83 9.33 2.95
C LYS A 79 2.86 8.72 3.99
N LYS A 80 1.56 8.63 3.68
CA LYS A 80 0.56 8.09 4.61
C LYS A 80 0.78 6.59 4.87
N GLY A 81 1.26 6.29 6.07
CA GLY A 81 1.68 4.94 6.47
C GLY A 81 0.56 3.90 6.60
N TRP A 82 -0.69 4.30 6.88
CA TRP A 82 -1.84 3.39 7.01
C TRP A 82 -3.15 4.07 6.60
N PHE A 83 -4.04 3.32 5.93
CA PHE A 83 -5.36 3.73 5.43
C PHE A 83 -5.32 5.09 4.73
#